data_AF-A0A4U6T875-F1
#
_entry.id   AF-A0A4U6T875-F1
#
_cell.length_a   1.000
_cell.length_b   1.000
_cell.length_c   1.000
_cell.angle_alpha   90.00
_cell.angle_beta   90.00
_cell.angle_gamma   90.00
#
_symmetry.space_group_name_H-M   'P 1'
#
loop_
_entity.id
_entity.type
_entity.pdbx_description
1 polymer ?
#
loop_
_entity_poly.entity_id
_entity_poly.type
_entity_poly.pdbx_seq_one_letter_code
_entity_poly.pdbx_strand_id
1 'polypeptide(L)'
;MSVGIRFPANLFGHPTDKRIEAVNSELQYWTNHSNAPVTKVVFGHFPMSFTASSEKGQRYESVFARQSISAYLCGHLHAKVSKQLWRHHEMRTIEGHKSSFWEWELGDWKDYRLMRILAIDGGAVSFIDHTLKHALKTSILVTYPTDSRSMNMLESEKGSMRNDINVLVFSHQVIRNVSARVFDSHSEFKIVEEIPLQLVASSAHRPLFHAKWNAENYRSPSPTRYWLQVFVLDSHGVKISSEQRPFSVEGKMAIPTRPWLNYLVFEVQWEDMYQVLLWSNMGFTTVLLLTPKLLYHFVRRSSSYQRWAVSVLSSPIQLRKAYFWLIWFLIEGTRSKPFWLCLVIYVLWLIEMPWFWGCATSEDGEIAQMYLFGWSMPFHDGGFTGNKLSNPDVLVITLPFLYLVLVPVIVLIYGLFAEKAIAYLRRSRRIEYSADSANMHTESACLLPVAPRALLMSDNMVSMMIQFCGSWTRRALLLACLITAAIHLKLCSKLMSAYGMVPVALSPPLTWMPLLLLGVAAYCTKLHAD
;
A
#
# COMPACT_ATOMS: atom_id res chain seq x y z
N MET A 1 16.31 18.54 -6.27
CA MET A 1 16.03 19.03 -7.65
C MET A 1 15.12 20.25 -7.58
N SER A 2 15.26 21.19 -8.51
CA SER A 2 14.37 22.36 -8.63
C SER A 2 13.05 22.02 -9.36
N VAL A 3 13.05 20.97 -10.19
CA VAL A 3 11.88 20.49 -10.93
C VAL A 3 11.50 19.10 -10.42
N GLY A 4 10.21 18.90 -10.13
CA GLY A 4 9.65 17.61 -9.70
C GLY A 4 9.45 16.65 -10.87
N ILE A 5 9.27 15.37 -10.54
CA ILE A 5 9.00 14.31 -11.51
C ILE A 5 7.52 14.36 -11.89
N ARG A 6 7.19 13.93 -13.11
CA ARG A 6 5.80 13.87 -13.59
C ARG A 6 5.06 12.72 -12.92
N PHE A 7 3.75 12.94 -12.74
CA PHE A 7 2.82 11.87 -12.42
C PHE A 7 2.93 10.74 -13.47
N PRO A 8 2.89 9.46 -13.08
CA PRO A 8 2.61 8.94 -11.73
C PRO A 8 3.82 8.81 -10.79
N ALA A 9 5.05 9.07 -11.24
CA ALA A 9 6.26 8.86 -10.42
C ALA A 9 6.60 10.07 -9.51
N ASN A 10 5.59 10.68 -8.88
CA ASN A 10 5.71 11.85 -8.01
C ASN A 10 4.94 11.69 -6.69
N LEU A 11 4.96 10.47 -6.17
CA LEU A 11 4.21 10.05 -4.99
C LEU A 11 4.95 10.35 -3.67
N PHE A 12 6.27 10.53 -3.71
CA PHE A 12 7.12 10.69 -2.54
C PHE A 12 7.74 12.08 -2.44
N GLY A 13 7.87 12.56 -1.20
CA GLY A 13 8.78 13.65 -0.86
C GLY A 13 10.22 13.16 -0.80
N HIS A 14 11.14 13.88 -1.46
CA HIS A 14 12.58 13.56 -1.49
C HIS A 14 13.39 14.62 -0.75
N PRO A 15 13.55 14.51 0.58
CA PRO A 15 14.36 15.44 1.34
C PRO A 15 15.85 15.23 1.07
N THR A 16 16.61 16.32 1.06
CA THR A 16 18.08 16.26 1.06
C THR A 16 18.61 16.38 2.49
N ASP A 17 19.78 15.82 2.76
CA ASP A 17 20.43 15.97 4.08
C ASP A 17 20.56 17.44 4.50
N LYS A 18 20.94 18.31 3.53
CA LYS A 18 21.05 19.76 3.76
C LYS A 18 19.71 20.36 4.21
N ARG A 19 18.59 19.91 3.63
CA ARG A 19 17.26 20.42 3.98
C ARG A 19 16.81 19.89 5.33
N ILE A 20 17.10 18.63 5.66
CA ILE A 20 16.81 18.06 6.98
C ILE A 20 17.59 18.82 8.06
N GLU A 21 18.88 19.06 7.84
CA GLU A 21 19.72 19.77 8.80
C GLU A 21 19.29 21.25 8.97
N ALA A 22 18.89 21.91 7.89
CA ALA A 22 18.36 23.27 7.99
C ALA A 22 17.11 23.32 8.88
N VAL A 23 16.17 22.38 8.71
CA VAL A 23 14.97 22.29 9.55
C VAL A 23 15.34 21.96 11.01
N ASN A 24 16.28 21.04 11.22
CA ASN A 24 16.79 20.72 12.55
C ASN A 24 17.37 21.96 13.25
N SER A 25 18.21 22.72 12.55
CA SER A 25 18.85 23.93 13.07
C SER A 25 17.83 25.00 13.46
N GLU A 26 16.80 25.22 12.63
CA GLU A 26 15.71 26.15 12.95
C GLU A 26 14.93 25.72 14.21
N LEU A 27 14.57 24.44 14.31
CA LEU A 27 13.87 23.91 15.48
C LEU A 27 14.72 23.96 16.76
N GLN A 28 16.03 23.76 16.63
CA GLN A 28 16.99 23.82 17.72
C GLN A 28 17.22 25.24 18.20
N TYR A 29 17.29 26.21 17.28
CA TYR A 29 17.48 27.63 17.59
C TYR A 29 16.47 28.11 18.64
N TRP A 30 15.18 27.85 18.41
CA TRP A 30 14.10 28.23 19.34
C TRP A 30 14.13 27.50 20.67
N THR A 31 14.75 26.34 20.74
CA THR A 31 14.94 25.60 22.01
C THR A 31 16.00 26.27 22.86
N ASN A 32 17.10 26.72 22.24
CA ASN A 32 18.27 27.24 22.94
C ASN A 32 18.16 28.73 23.27
N HIS A 33 17.37 29.50 22.50
CA HIS A 33 17.31 30.96 22.62
C HIS A 33 16.01 31.50 23.20
N SER A 34 15.12 30.63 23.68
CA SER A 34 13.89 31.04 24.35
C SER A 34 13.97 30.78 25.85
N ASN A 35 13.74 31.82 26.65
CA ASN A 35 13.58 31.69 28.10
C ASN A 35 12.17 31.19 28.49
N ALA A 36 11.25 31.09 27.52
CA ALA A 36 9.90 30.57 27.70
C ALA A 36 9.72 29.23 26.95
N PRO A 37 8.86 28.33 27.45
CA PRO A 37 8.57 27.08 26.76
C PRO A 37 7.96 27.35 25.37
N VAL A 38 8.53 26.74 24.31
CA VAL A 38 8.10 26.95 22.92
C VAL A 38 7.32 25.75 22.42
N THR A 39 6.08 25.99 22.00
CA THR A 39 5.28 24.97 21.29
C THR A 39 5.63 24.99 19.81
N LYS A 40 6.14 23.87 19.28
CA LYS A 40 6.54 23.76 17.88
C LYS A 40 5.50 22.95 17.10
N VAL A 41 4.97 23.53 16.03
CA VAL A 41 4.10 22.85 15.05
C VAL A 41 4.76 22.99 13.69
N VAL A 42 4.97 21.88 13.00
CA VAL A 42 5.63 21.84 11.70
C VAL A 42 4.59 21.49 10.63
N PHE A 43 4.75 21.98 9.41
CA PHE A 43 3.89 21.60 8.29
C PHE A 43 4.71 21.19 7.07
N GLY A 44 4.16 20.29 6.27
CA GLY A 44 4.74 19.81 5.02
C GLY A 44 3.68 19.26 4.09
N HIS A 45 4.08 18.88 2.87
CA HIS A 45 3.13 18.38 1.88
C HIS A 45 2.85 16.88 2.06
N PHE A 46 3.91 16.08 2.15
CA PHE A 46 3.81 14.62 2.16
C PHE A 46 3.66 14.06 3.59
N PRO A 47 2.85 13.02 3.79
CA PRO A 47 2.90 12.20 4.98
C PRO A 47 4.27 11.57 5.14
N MET A 48 4.63 11.23 6.37
CA MET A 48 5.88 10.55 6.67
C MET A 48 5.97 9.18 6.00
N SER A 49 4.85 8.46 5.86
CA SER A 49 4.81 7.19 5.10
C SER A 49 5.17 7.33 3.62
N PHE A 50 5.01 8.54 3.05
CA PHE A 50 5.33 8.90 1.66
C PHE A 50 6.47 9.92 1.58
N THR A 51 7.35 9.92 2.57
CA THR A 51 8.61 10.68 2.51
C THR A 51 9.76 9.67 2.43
N ALA A 52 10.61 9.81 1.42
CA ALA A 52 11.79 8.96 1.24
C ALA A 52 12.91 9.41 2.18
N SER A 53 13.89 8.52 2.38
CA SER A 53 15.09 8.85 3.14
C SER A 53 16.02 9.74 2.30
N SER A 54 16.79 10.60 2.96
CA SER A 54 17.80 11.42 2.29
C SER A 54 18.98 10.58 1.80
N GLU A 55 19.95 11.23 1.16
CA GLU A 55 21.13 10.57 0.59
C GLU A 55 21.96 9.81 1.64
N LYS A 56 22.01 10.28 2.90
CA LYS A 56 22.64 9.57 4.04
C LYS A 56 21.67 8.71 4.85
N GLY A 57 20.45 8.49 4.37
CA GLY A 57 19.43 7.70 5.07
C GLY A 57 18.77 8.44 6.25
N GLN A 58 18.83 9.78 6.29
CA GLN A 58 18.15 10.56 7.31
C GLN A 58 16.68 10.76 6.97
N ARG A 59 15.86 10.92 8.01
CA ARG A 59 14.41 11.15 7.89
C ARG A 59 13.94 12.21 8.87
N TYR A 60 12.84 12.89 8.57
CA TYR A 60 12.33 13.97 9.42
C TYR A 60 11.79 13.47 10.75
N GLU A 61 11.26 12.25 10.81
CA GLU A 61 10.66 11.67 12.02
C GLU A 61 11.66 11.70 13.20
N SER A 62 12.94 11.39 12.95
CA SER A 62 13.98 11.41 13.98
C SER A 62 14.31 12.84 14.45
N VAL A 63 14.35 13.81 13.53
CA VAL A 63 14.56 15.23 13.84
C VAL A 63 13.38 15.78 14.65
N PHE A 64 12.15 15.48 14.22
CA PHE A 64 10.93 15.97 14.86
C PHE A 64 10.75 15.41 16.27
N ALA A 65 11.03 14.13 16.45
CA ALA A 65 11.06 13.50 17.76
C ALA A 65 12.18 14.10 18.63
N ARG A 66 13.41 14.26 18.11
CA ARG A 66 14.54 14.84 18.87
C ARG A 66 14.27 16.28 19.32
N GLN A 67 13.56 17.06 18.51
CA GLN A 67 13.24 18.46 18.79
C GLN A 67 11.93 18.64 19.58
N SER A 68 11.31 17.55 20.05
CA SER A 68 10.04 17.50 20.81
C SER A 68 8.95 18.39 20.20
N ILE A 69 8.71 18.26 18.89
CA ILE A 69 7.60 19.00 18.27
C ILE A 69 6.25 18.48 18.78
N SER A 70 5.25 19.35 18.84
CA SER A 70 3.91 18.95 19.26
C SER A 70 3.20 18.15 18.15
N ALA A 71 3.22 18.69 16.94
CA ALA A 71 2.59 18.07 15.78
C ALA A 71 3.26 18.42 14.44
N TYR A 72 3.16 17.49 13.49
CA TYR A 72 3.45 17.65 12.07
C TYR A 72 2.12 17.62 11.28
N LEU A 73 1.86 18.67 10.51
CA LEU A 73 0.68 18.82 9.66
C LEU A 73 1.03 18.46 8.22
N CYS A 74 0.29 17.53 7.61
CA CYS A 74 0.55 17.06 6.26
C CYS A 74 -0.72 16.92 5.40
N GLY A 75 -0.52 16.57 4.12
CA GLY A 75 -1.59 16.38 3.13
C GLY A 75 -1.25 15.28 2.13
N HIS A 76 -1.26 15.61 0.83
CA HIS A 76 -0.91 14.76 -0.32
C HIS A 76 -1.86 13.59 -0.64
N LEU A 77 -2.44 12.90 0.35
CA LEU A 77 -3.26 11.71 0.07
C LEU A 77 -4.61 12.03 -0.59
N HIS A 78 -5.11 13.26 -0.38
CA HIS A 78 -6.45 13.70 -0.75
C HIS A 78 -7.56 12.83 -0.12
N ALA A 79 -8.78 13.37 -0.06
CA ALA A 79 -9.89 12.78 0.69
C ALA A 79 -10.58 11.58 0.04
N LYS A 80 -10.08 11.11 -1.10
CA LYS A 80 -10.40 9.77 -1.63
C LYS A 80 -9.64 8.67 -0.90
N VAL A 81 -8.43 8.97 -0.42
CA VAL A 81 -7.54 8.00 0.23
C VAL A 81 -7.49 8.23 1.74
N SER A 82 -7.57 9.49 2.18
CA SER A 82 -7.42 9.87 3.59
C SER A 82 -8.45 10.89 4.04
N LYS A 83 -9.24 10.57 5.06
CA LYS A 83 -10.14 11.53 5.71
C LYS A 83 -9.79 11.60 7.18
N GLN A 84 -9.05 12.65 7.57
CA GLN A 84 -8.72 12.94 8.97
C GLN A 84 -7.90 11.81 9.62
N LEU A 85 -6.71 11.55 9.08
CA LEU A 85 -5.78 10.60 9.69
C LEU A 85 -4.88 11.34 10.68
N TRP A 86 -4.65 10.72 11.82
CA TRP A 86 -3.59 11.11 12.74
C TRP A 86 -2.59 9.96 12.86
N ARG A 87 -1.42 10.12 13.44
CA ARG A 87 -0.48 9.04 13.83
C ARG A 87 0.36 9.55 14.98
N HIS A 88 0.54 8.71 15.99
CA HIS A 88 1.47 9.00 17.07
C HIS A 88 2.82 8.39 16.73
N HIS A 89 3.86 9.21 16.71
CA HIS A 89 5.24 8.76 16.51
C HIS A 89 5.93 8.73 17.86
N GLU A 90 6.44 7.57 18.25
CA GLU A 90 7.25 7.39 19.46
C GLU A 90 8.65 6.91 19.05
N MET A 91 9.67 7.62 19.50
CA MET A 91 11.06 7.28 19.25
C MET A 91 11.84 7.28 20.56
N ARG A 92 12.86 6.41 20.63
CA ARG A 92 13.84 6.45 21.71
C ARG A 92 15.00 7.31 21.25
N THR A 93 15.32 8.33 22.02
CA THR A 93 16.52 9.13 21.80
C THR A 93 17.76 8.32 22.24
N ILE A 94 18.92 8.77 21.77
CA ILE A 94 20.23 8.18 22.12
C ILE A 94 20.46 8.19 23.64
N GLU A 95 19.89 9.17 24.33
CA GLU A 95 19.97 9.35 25.78
C GLU A 95 18.93 8.51 26.56
N GLY A 96 18.25 7.58 25.88
CA GLY A 96 17.24 6.71 26.50
C GLY A 96 15.91 7.39 26.81
N HIS A 97 15.75 8.68 26.49
CA HIS A 97 14.49 9.39 26.64
C HIS A 97 13.53 8.99 25.53
N LYS A 98 12.26 8.77 25.88
CA LYS A 98 11.21 8.59 24.88
C LYS A 98 10.70 9.96 24.47
N SER A 99 10.84 10.30 23.20
CA SER A 99 10.25 11.51 22.64
C SER A 99 9.16 11.14 21.65
N SER A 100 8.14 11.99 21.56
CA SER A 100 6.98 11.68 20.73
C SER A 100 6.29 12.92 20.17
N PHE A 101 5.68 12.76 19.01
CA PHE A 101 4.93 13.81 18.35
C PHE A 101 3.74 13.22 17.59
N TRP A 102 2.77 14.07 17.26
CA TRP A 102 1.65 13.69 16.41
C TRP A 102 1.89 14.07 14.95
N GLU A 103 1.53 13.20 14.03
CA GLU A 103 1.37 13.54 12.62
C GLU A 103 -0.12 13.60 12.31
N TRP A 104 -0.55 14.64 11.59
CA TRP A 104 -1.94 14.83 11.22
C TRP A 104 -2.10 15.13 9.72
N GLU A 105 -2.84 14.28 9.03
CA GLU A 105 -3.28 14.44 7.65
C GLU A 105 -4.79 14.73 7.63
N LEU A 106 -5.17 15.82 6.96
CA LEU A 106 -6.57 16.25 6.93
C LEU A 106 -7.35 15.65 5.75
N GLY A 107 -6.74 15.61 4.56
CA GLY A 107 -7.39 15.44 3.27
C GLY A 107 -7.49 16.77 2.51
N ASP A 108 -8.21 16.78 1.39
CA ASP A 108 -8.19 17.92 0.47
C ASP A 108 -9.39 18.87 0.59
N TRP A 109 -9.11 20.15 0.31
CA TRP A 109 -10.13 21.18 0.17
C TRP A 109 -10.90 21.07 -1.16
N LYS A 110 -10.25 20.65 -2.24
CA LYS A 110 -10.74 20.77 -3.62
C LYS A 110 -12.04 20.00 -3.87
N ASP A 111 -12.08 18.73 -3.47
CA ASP A 111 -13.19 17.82 -3.72
C ASP A 111 -14.09 17.66 -2.49
N TYR A 112 -13.51 17.69 -1.28
CA TYR A 112 -14.25 17.39 -0.03
C TYR A 112 -14.40 18.56 0.94
N ARG A 113 -13.81 19.72 0.63
CA ARG A 113 -13.94 20.96 1.44
C ARG A 113 -13.61 20.73 2.92
N LEU A 114 -12.57 19.95 3.19
CA LEU A 114 -12.10 19.68 4.55
C LEU A 114 -11.29 20.87 5.07
N MET A 115 -11.60 21.29 6.30
CA MET A 115 -10.96 22.41 6.98
C MET A 115 -10.59 21.99 8.40
N ARG A 116 -9.41 22.41 8.87
CA ARG A 116 -9.00 22.25 10.26
C ARG A 116 -8.84 23.62 10.92
N ILE A 117 -9.40 23.76 12.11
CA ILE A 117 -9.10 24.88 13.01
C ILE A 117 -8.20 24.33 14.10
N LEU A 118 -6.99 24.89 14.22
CA LEU A 118 -5.99 24.52 15.22
C LEU A 118 -5.82 25.65 16.24
N ALA A 119 -5.71 25.30 17.52
CA ALA A 119 -5.46 26.23 18.60
C ALA A 119 -4.30 25.76 19.49
N ILE A 120 -3.53 26.74 19.96
CA ILE A 120 -2.45 26.55 20.93
C ILE A 120 -2.84 27.33 22.18
N ASP A 121 -2.98 26.65 23.30
CA ASP A 121 -3.42 27.20 24.58
C ASP A 121 -2.45 26.74 25.67
N GLY A 122 -1.50 27.61 26.05
CA GLY A 122 -0.52 27.35 27.10
C GLY A 122 0.09 25.96 26.98
N GLY A 123 0.81 25.71 25.88
CA GLY A 123 1.46 24.42 25.58
C GLY A 123 0.57 23.30 25.04
N ALA A 124 -0.75 23.39 25.22
CA ALA A 124 -1.70 22.41 24.68
C ALA A 124 -2.03 22.71 23.20
N VAL A 125 -1.92 21.71 22.33
CA VAL A 125 -2.26 21.83 20.90
C VAL A 125 -3.49 21.01 20.61
N SER A 126 -4.55 21.69 20.21
CA SER A 126 -5.86 21.11 19.93
C SER A 126 -6.33 21.48 18.53
N PHE A 127 -7.24 20.69 17.98
CA PHE A 127 -7.84 20.99 16.69
C PHE A 127 -9.27 20.48 16.58
N ILE A 128 -10.03 21.01 15.63
CA ILE A 128 -11.28 20.43 15.13
C ILE A 128 -11.26 20.42 13.62
N ASP A 129 -11.88 19.38 13.05
CA ASP A 129 -12.01 19.22 11.61
C ASP A 129 -13.46 19.39 11.17
N HIS A 130 -13.64 20.06 10.04
CA HIS A 130 -14.94 20.31 9.43
C HIS A 130 -14.96 19.83 7.99
N THR A 131 -16.11 19.29 7.59
CA THR A 131 -16.46 19.07 6.18
C THR A 131 -17.48 20.13 5.76
N LEU A 132 -17.04 21.12 4.99
CA LEU A 132 -17.88 22.24 4.56
C LEU A 132 -18.72 21.87 3.34
N LYS A 133 -19.79 21.08 3.56
CA LYS A 133 -20.83 20.87 2.54
C LYS A 133 -21.76 22.08 2.40
N HIS A 134 -21.88 22.87 3.47
CA HIS A 134 -22.70 24.08 3.57
C HIS A 134 -21.92 25.16 4.34
N ALA A 135 -22.56 26.30 4.61
CA ALA A 135 -22.00 27.34 5.47
C ALA A 135 -21.52 26.77 6.82
N LEU A 136 -20.42 27.32 7.34
CA LEU A 136 -19.86 26.92 8.63
C LEU A 136 -20.93 27.15 9.71
N LYS A 137 -21.44 26.06 10.28
CA LYS A 137 -22.27 26.11 11.48
C LYS A 137 -21.40 26.53 12.68
N THR A 138 -22.02 26.79 13.83
CA THR A 138 -21.26 27.09 15.05
C THR A 138 -20.22 26.01 15.33
N SER A 139 -18.95 26.40 15.35
CA SER A 139 -17.80 25.52 15.57
C SER A 139 -17.34 25.66 17.01
N ILE A 140 -17.20 24.53 17.71
CA ILE A 140 -16.86 24.48 19.13
C ILE A 140 -15.53 23.74 19.26
N LEU A 141 -14.44 24.48 19.47
CA LEU A 141 -13.09 23.96 19.66
C LEU A 141 -12.74 24.06 21.15
N VAL A 142 -12.75 22.91 21.84
CA VAL A 142 -12.24 22.85 23.21
C VAL A 142 -10.71 22.84 23.16
N THR A 143 -10.08 23.88 23.71
CA THR A 143 -8.62 24.05 23.68
C THR A 143 -7.94 23.32 24.84
N TYR A 144 -8.60 23.28 26.00
CA TYR A 144 -8.16 22.53 27.17
C TYR A 144 -9.37 22.04 28.00
N PRO A 145 -9.35 20.83 28.58
CA PRO A 145 -8.32 19.79 28.44
C PRO A 145 -8.32 19.15 27.05
N THR A 146 -7.17 18.69 26.55
CA THR A 146 -7.00 18.13 25.21
C THR A 146 -7.62 16.73 25.04
N ASP A 147 -7.93 16.35 23.80
CA ASP A 147 -8.37 14.98 23.48
C ASP A 147 -7.22 13.99 23.69
N SER A 148 -7.40 13.02 24.58
CA SER A 148 -6.37 12.04 24.90
C SER A 148 -6.03 11.07 23.75
N ARG A 149 -6.80 11.07 22.66
CA ARG A 149 -6.63 10.15 21.52
C ARG A 149 -5.83 10.67 20.35
N SER A 150 -5.68 11.99 20.23
CA SER A 150 -5.19 12.60 18.99
C SER A 150 -4.44 13.92 19.18
N MET A 151 -4.47 14.49 20.39
CA MET A 151 -3.89 15.81 20.67
C MET A 151 -2.68 15.68 21.58
N ASN A 152 -1.87 16.73 21.61
CA ASN A 152 -0.63 16.77 22.39
C ASN A 152 -0.62 17.94 23.36
N MET A 153 0.21 17.80 24.37
CA MET A 153 0.59 18.85 25.29
C MET A 153 2.12 18.89 25.36
N LEU A 154 2.67 20.08 25.53
CA LEU A 154 4.11 20.28 25.67
C LEU A 154 4.68 19.33 26.74
N GLU A 155 5.80 18.67 26.43
CA GLU A 155 6.37 17.65 27.33
C GLU A 155 6.72 18.20 28.72
N SER A 156 7.18 19.45 28.81
CA SER A 156 7.47 20.12 30.09
C SER A 156 6.22 20.39 30.94
N GLU A 157 5.04 20.37 30.33
CA GLU A 157 3.77 20.57 31.03
C GLU A 157 2.99 19.27 31.23
N LYS A 158 3.47 18.13 30.71
CA LYS A 158 2.88 16.82 31.00
C LYS A 158 3.01 16.53 32.49
N GLY A 159 1.87 16.39 33.16
CA GLY A 159 1.79 16.23 34.62
C GLY A 159 1.53 17.51 35.40
N SER A 160 1.63 18.70 34.77
CA SER A 160 1.12 19.94 35.34
C SER A 160 -0.39 20.02 35.07
N MET A 161 -1.20 19.70 36.08
CA MET A 161 -2.65 19.73 35.97
C MET A 161 -3.15 21.17 35.98
N ARG A 162 -3.74 21.64 34.88
CA ARG A 162 -4.43 22.92 34.86
C ARG A 162 -5.87 22.76 35.34
N ASN A 163 -6.28 23.69 36.19
CA ASN A 163 -7.62 23.73 36.79
C ASN A 163 -8.57 24.64 36.00
N ASP A 164 -8.49 24.59 34.68
CA ASP A 164 -9.37 25.33 33.78
C ASP A 164 -9.97 24.46 32.67
N ILE A 165 -11.06 24.97 32.08
CA ILE A 165 -11.63 24.51 30.82
C ILE A 165 -11.68 25.73 29.90
N ASN A 166 -11.10 25.61 28.72
CA ASN A 166 -11.08 26.68 27.71
C ASN A 166 -11.69 26.20 26.41
N VAL A 167 -12.55 27.03 25.83
CA VAL A 167 -13.31 26.70 24.62
C VAL A 167 -13.40 27.90 23.70
N LEU A 168 -13.09 27.71 22.43
CA LEU A 168 -13.33 28.66 21.36
C LEU A 168 -14.64 28.31 20.65
N VAL A 169 -15.59 29.25 20.63
CA VAL A 169 -16.89 29.10 19.96
C VAL A 169 -16.99 30.10 18.81
N PHE A 170 -16.88 29.61 17.58
CA PHE A 170 -17.02 30.42 16.37
C PHE A 170 -18.46 30.32 15.87
N SER A 171 -19.18 31.43 15.81
CA SER A 171 -20.59 31.45 15.42
C SER A 171 -20.93 32.74 14.68
N HIS A 172 -21.84 32.67 13.71
CA HIS A 172 -22.47 33.85 13.13
C HIS A 172 -23.49 34.50 14.07
N GLN A 173 -24.03 33.73 15.02
CA GLN A 173 -25.01 34.19 16.00
C GLN A 173 -24.35 34.50 17.34
N VAL A 174 -24.91 35.47 18.06
CA VAL A 174 -24.45 35.81 19.42
C VAL A 174 -24.70 34.64 20.35
N ILE A 175 -23.66 34.25 21.11
CA ILE A 175 -23.73 33.15 22.05
C ILE A 175 -24.26 33.65 23.41
N ARG A 176 -25.28 32.97 23.95
CA ARG A 176 -25.90 33.32 25.24
C ARG A 176 -25.35 32.52 26.41
N ASN A 177 -25.25 31.20 26.25
CA ASN A 177 -24.80 30.31 27.31
C ASN A 177 -23.91 29.21 26.75
N VAL A 178 -22.88 28.86 27.50
CA VAL A 178 -21.97 27.76 27.19
C VAL A 178 -21.80 26.94 28.45
N SER A 179 -22.05 25.63 28.37
CA SER A 179 -21.81 24.70 29.47
C SER A 179 -20.99 23.51 29.01
N ALA A 180 -20.03 23.10 29.83
CA ALA A 180 -19.27 21.87 29.66
C ALA A 180 -19.92 20.79 30.52
N ARG A 181 -20.14 19.61 29.95
CA ARG A 181 -20.60 18.43 30.68
C ARG A 181 -19.53 17.37 30.67
N VAL A 182 -19.28 16.79 31.84
CA VAL A 182 -18.34 15.70 32.03
C VAL A 182 -19.12 14.40 32.21
N PHE A 183 -18.71 13.35 31.50
CA PHE A 183 -19.32 12.03 31.53
C PHE A 183 -18.31 10.99 31.99
N ASP A 184 -18.75 9.98 32.75
CA ASP A 184 -17.92 8.83 33.15
C ASP A 184 -18.29 7.58 32.34
N SER A 185 -17.36 7.09 31.53
CA SER A 185 -17.54 5.86 30.74
C SER A 185 -17.75 4.61 31.59
N HIS A 186 -17.23 4.57 32.83
CA HIS A 186 -17.46 3.44 33.74
C HIS A 186 -18.89 3.41 34.28
N SER A 187 -19.58 4.55 34.24
CA SER A 187 -20.97 4.70 34.69
C SER A 187 -21.93 4.86 33.51
N GLU A 188 -21.70 4.12 32.42
CA GLU A 188 -22.51 4.16 31.19
C GLU A 188 -22.67 5.58 30.60
N PHE A 189 -21.60 6.40 30.68
CA PHE A 189 -21.60 7.79 30.25
C PHE A 189 -22.68 8.64 30.94
N LYS A 190 -22.93 8.41 32.24
CA LYS A 190 -23.72 9.35 33.06
C LYS A 190 -22.96 10.66 33.26
N ILE A 191 -23.72 11.76 33.31
CA ILE A 191 -23.20 13.09 33.60
C ILE A 191 -22.74 13.12 35.07
N VAL A 192 -21.48 13.46 35.27
CA VAL A 192 -20.86 13.62 36.59
C VAL A 192 -20.93 15.07 37.05
N GLU A 193 -20.65 16.00 36.15
CA GLU A 193 -20.65 17.43 36.44
C GLU A 193 -21.10 18.23 35.20
N GLU A 194 -21.82 19.32 35.43
CA GLU A 194 -22.11 20.35 34.42
C GLU A 194 -21.57 21.69 34.92
N ILE A 195 -20.69 22.30 34.14
CA ILE A 195 -19.90 23.46 34.50
C ILE A 195 -20.26 24.59 33.54
N PRO A 196 -20.80 25.73 34.01
CA PRO A 196 -21.06 26.88 33.16
C PRO A 196 -19.75 27.61 32.82
N LEU A 197 -19.56 27.99 31.55
CA LEU A 197 -18.41 28.76 31.09
C LEU A 197 -18.76 30.23 30.91
N GLN A 198 -17.85 31.10 31.32
CA GLN A 198 -17.97 32.54 31.21
C GLN A 198 -17.13 33.05 30.03
N LEU A 199 -17.62 34.09 29.36
CA LEU A 199 -16.88 34.73 28.28
C LEU A 199 -15.65 35.47 28.83
N VAL A 200 -14.46 35.17 28.29
CA VAL A 200 -13.22 35.81 28.69
C VAL A 200 -13.07 37.14 27.96
N ALA A 201 -13.37 38.22 28.69
CA ALA A 201 -13.37 39.63 28.27
C ALA A 201 -14.52 40.04 27.32
N SER A 202 -15.18 41.13 27.69
CA SER A 202 -16.47 41.63 27.19
C SER A 202 -16.45 42.36 25.84
N SER A 203 -15.46 42.10 24.97
CA SER A 203 -15.50 42.66 23.60
C SER A 203 -16.24 41.71 22.65
N ALA A 204 -17.10 42.27 21.80
CA ALA A 204 -18.05 41.54 20.95
C ALA A 204 -17.41 40.58 19.92
N HIS A 205 -16.08 40.44 19.88
CA HIS A 205 -15.33 39.76 18.82
C HIS A 205 -14.40 38.65 19.33
N ARG A 206 -14.45 38.30 20.63
CA ARG A 206 -13.60 37.22 21.18
C ARG A 206 -14.41 35.95 21.41
N PRO A 207 -14.06 34.81 20.79
CA PRO A 207 -14.82 33.57 20.89
C PRO A 207 -14.45 32.69 22.11
N LEU A 208 -13.71 33.21 23.10
CA LEU A 208 -13.12 32.40 24.19
C LEU A 208 -14.03 32.35 25.42
N PHE A 209 -14.41 31.13 25.81
CA PHE A 209 -15.15 30.80 27.01
C PHE A 209 -14.27 30.02 27.98
N HIS A 210 -14.35 30.35 29.26
CA HIS A 210 -13.52 29.80 30.33
C HIS A 210 -14.34 29.41 31.54
N ALA A 211 -13.96 28.30 32.17
CA ALA A 211 -14.39 27.96 33.51
C ALA A 211 -13.21 27.44 34.33
N LYS A 212 -13.28 27.64 35.65
CA LYS A 212 -12.43 26.91 36.59
C LYS A 212 -13.13 25.63 37.02
N TRP A 213 -12.35 24.58 37.24
CA TRP A 213 -12.82 23.31 37.79
C TRP A 213 -11.73 22.69 38.66
N ASN A 214 -12.06 21.60 39.36
CA ASN A 214 -11.06 20.83 40.10
C ASN A 214 -10.63 19.61 39.27
N ALA A 215 -9.50 19.70 38.57
CA ALA A 215 -9.02 18.62 37.70
C ALA A 215 -8.72 17.32 38.45
N GLU A 216 -8.37 17.38 39.74
CA GLU A 216 -8.05 16.20 40.57
C GLU A 216 -9.22 15.22 40.68
N ASN A 217 -10.47 15.71 40.61
CA ASN A 217 -11.66 14.87 40.61
C ASN A 217 -11.71 13.92 39.41
N TYR A 218 -11.00 14.26 38.34
CA TYR A 218 -10.98 13.56 37.07
C TYR A 218 -9.71 12.73 36.84
N ARG A 219 -8.93 12.51 37.90
CA ARG A 219 -7.75 11.65 37.83
C ARG A 219 -8.15 10.19 37.62
N SER A 220 -7.47 9.50 36.70
CA SER A 220 -7.78 8.09 36.40
C SER A 220 -6.57 7.34 35.85
N PRO A 221 -6.43 6.04 36.14
CA PRO A 221 -5.48 5.19 35.41
C PRO A 221 -5.81 5.11 33.91
N SER A 222 -7.09 5.17 33.53
CA SER A 222 -7.51 5.07 32.13
C SER A 222 -7.58 6.46 31.47
N PRO A 223 -6.86 6.68 30.35
CA PRO A 223 -6.89 7.95 29.60
C PRO A 223 -8.22 8.23 28.89
N THR A 224 -9.17 7.28 28.92
CA THR A 224 -10.48 7.40 28.26
C THR A 224 -11.64 7.25 29.22
N ARG A 225 -11.40 7.35 30.54
CA ARG A 225 -12.47 7.23 31.53
C ARG A 225 -13.47 8.39 31.43
N TYR A 226 -12.97 9.62 31.50
CA TYR A 226 -13.80 10.82 31.51
C TYR A 226 -13.87 11.46 30.14
N TRP A 227 -15.06 11.96 29.80
CA TRP A 227 -15.37 12.56 28.51
C TRP A 227 -15.98 13.93 28.70
N LEU A 228 -15.63 14.85 27.82
CA LEU A 228 -16.09 16.23 27.83
C LEU A 228 -16.93 16.49 26.58
N GLN A 229 -18.08 17.13 26.77
CA GLN A 229 -18.87 17.69 25.67
C GLN A 229 -19.33 19.09 26.04
N VAL A 230 -19.20 20.02 25.11
CA VAL A 230 -19.61 21.40 25.32
C VAL A 230 -20.90 21.68 24.59
N PHE A 231 -21.84 22.29 25.29
CA PHE A 231 -23.15 22.72 24.81
C PHE A 231 -23.18 24.23 24.73
N VAL A 232 -23.68 24.73 23.62
CA VAL A 232 -23.79 26.15 23.30
C VAL A 232 -25.25 26.47 23.00
N LEU A 233 -25.75 27.54 23.61
CA LEU A 233 -27.05 28.12 23.33
C LEU A 233 -26.85 29.48 22.67
N ASP A 234 -27.38 29.65 21.46
CA ASP A 234 -27.31 30.91 20.73
C ASP A 234 -28.45 31.88 21.09
N SER A 235 -28.42 33.08 20.50
CA SER A 235 -29.43 34.11 20.69
C SER A 235 -30.82 33.76 20.16
N HIS A 236 -30.91 32.82 19.22
CA HIS A 236 -32.16 32.31 18.66
C HIS A 236 -32.71 31.10 19.42
N GLY A 237 -32.03 30.66 20.49
CA GLY A 237 -32.43 29.50 21.28
C GLY A 237 -32.02 28.16 20.68
N VAL A 238 -31.20 28.14 19.63
CA VAL A 238 -30.66 26.92 19.05
C VAL A 238 -29.58 26.36 19.96
N LYS A 239 -29.72 25.07 20.29
CA LYS A 239 -28.73 24.31 21.07
C LYS A 239 -27.82 23.55 20.12
N ILE A 240 -26.51 23.75 20.27
CA ILE A 240 -25.47 23.11 19.46
C ILE A 240 -24.46 22.47 20.41
N SER A 241 -24.02 21.26 20.12
CA SER A 241 -23.05 20.53 20.95
C SER A 241 -21.78 20.21 20.17
N SER A 242 -20.64 20.20 20.85
CA SER A 242 -19.39 19.65 20.31
C SER A 242 -19.48 18.14 20.15
N GLU A 243 -18.49 17.55 19.47
CA GLU A 243 -18.22 16.12 19.60
C GLU A 243 -17.91 15.81 21.08
N GLN A 244 -18.42 14.67 21.56
CA GLN A 244 -18.06 14.14 22.87
C GLN A 244 -16.68 13.48 22.76
N ARG A 245 -15.71 13.92 23.54
CA ARG A 245 -14.32 13.45 23.45
C ARG A 245 -13.73 13.07 24.81
N PRO A 246 -12.87 12.06 24.90
CA PRO A 246 -12.19 11.72 26.14
C PRO A 246 -11.09 12.74 26.45
N PHE A 247 -10.77 12.90 27.72
CA PHE A 247 -9.63 13.69 28.16
C PHE A 247 -8.91 13.00 29.31
N SER A 248 -7.65 13.38 29.51
CA SER A 248 -6.88 13.01 30.68
C SER A 248 -6.22 14.25 31.27
N VAL A 249 -6.56 14.58 32.51
CA VAL A 249 -5.94 15.70 33.25
C VAL A 249 -4.43 15.50 33.47
N GLU A 250 -3.98 14.25 33.51
CA GLU A 250 -2.55 13.88 33.63
C GLU A 250 -1.79 13.89 32.29
N GLY A 251 -2.46 14.21 31.17
CA GLY A 251 -1.84 14.14 29.84
C GLY A 251 -1.54 12.72 29.35
N LYS A 252 -2.17 11.69 29.93
CA LYS A 252 -2.08 10.30 29.45
C LYS A 252 -2.80 10.18 28.10
N MET A 253 -2.19 9.41 27.20
CA MET A 253 -2.72 9.20 25.85
C MET A 253 -3.35 7.82 25.69
N ALA A 254 -4.39 7.76 24.87
CA ALA A 254 -5.05 6.54 24.46
C ALA A 254 -4.89 6.37 22.95
N ILE A 255 -4.03 5.44 22.51
CA ILE A 255 -3.85 5.23 21.08
C ILE A 255 -5.04 4.41 20.56
N PRO A 256 -5.93 4.99 19.72
CA PRO A 256 -7.08 4.26 19.21
C PRO A 256 -6.65 3.18 18.22
N THR A 257 -7.35 2.04 18.22
CA THR A 257 -7.20 1.03 17.17
C THR A 257 -7.73 1.57 15.85
N ARG A 258 -7.08 1.22 14.74
CA ARG A 258 -7.38 1.80 13.42
C ARG A 258 -7.80 0.74 12.42
N PRO A 259 -8.61 1.13 11.42
CA PRO A 259 -8.83 0.30 10.25
C PRO A 259 -7.50 -0.08 9.60
N TRP A 260 -7.37 -1.32 9.15
CA TRP A 260 -6.16 -1.84 8.52
C TRP A 260 -5.70 -1.01 7.32
N LEU A 261 -6.63 -0.38 6.59
CA LEU A 261 -6.32 0.48 5.45
C LEU A 261 -5.56 1.74 5.89
N ASN A 262 -5.96 2.35 7.01
CA ASN A 262 -5.30 3.54 7.55
C ASN A 262 -3.88 3.20 8.01
N TYR A 263 -3.72 2.01 8.62
CA TYR A 263 -2.40 1.48 8.97
C TYR A 263 -1.51 1.32 7.73
N LEU A 264 -2.03 0.67 6.69
CA LEU A 264 -1.28 0.42 5.45
C LEU A 264 -0.89 1.73 4.73
N VAL A 265 -1.74 2.76 4.75
CA VAL A 265 -1.46 4.03 4.05
C VAL A 265 -0.55 4.95 4.87
N PHE A 266 -0.75 5.01 6.19
CA PHE A 266 -0.20 6.09 7.03
C PHE A 266 0.89 5.62 8.00
N GLU A 267 0.94 4.33 8.32
CA GLU A 267 1.89 3.78 9.28
C GLU A 267 3.04 3.01 8.62
N VAL A 268 2.75 2.29 7.54
CA VAL A 268 3.75 1.58 6.74
C VAL A 268 4.65 2.57 6.02
N GLN A 269 5.95 2.44 6.21
CA GLN A 269 6.95 3.17 5.41
C GLN A 269 7.02 2.55 4.02
N TRP A 270 6.46 3.25 3.02
CA TRP A 270 6.33 2.69 1.68
C TRP A 270 7.67 2.55 0.94
N GLU A 271 8.69 3.30 1.34
CA GLU A 271 10.06 3.12 0.85
C GLU A 271 10.59 1.71 1.15
N ASP A 272 10.48 1.27 2.41
CA ASP A 272 10.93 -0.06 2.83
C ASP A 272 10.01 -1.16 2.28
N MET A 273 8.69 -0.93 2.35
CA MET A 273 7.70 -1.87 1.80
C MET A 273 7.93 -2.09 0.30
N TYR A 274 8.27 -1.04 -0.45
CA TYR A 274 8.62 -1.17 -1.86
C TYR A 274 9.78 -2.13 -2.07
N GLN A 275 10.87 -1.98 -1.30
CA GLN A 275 12.02 -2.90 -1.40
C GLN A 275 11.61 -4.33 -1.10
N VAL A 276 10.84 -4.58 -0.03
CA VAL A 276 10.37 -5.92 0.33
C VAL A 276 9.51 -6.53 -0.78
N LEU A 277 8.54 -5.78 -1.30
CA LEU A 277 7.64 -6.24 -2.36
C LEU A 277 8.37 -6.48 -3.69
N LEU A 278 9.37 -5.66 -3.99
CA LEU A 278 10.19 -5.80 -5.19
C LEU A 278 11.06 -7.06 -5.10
N TRP A 279 11.84 -7.21 -4.03
CA TRP A 279 12.73 -8.36 -3.86
C TRP A 279 11.98 -9.68 -3.69
N SER A 280 10.83 -9.67 -3.01
CA SER A 280 9.98 -10.86 -2.91
C SER A 280 9.43 -11.29 -4.28
N ASN A 281 9.00 -10.34 -5.14
CA ASN A 281 8.58 -10.65 -6.50
C ASN A 281 9.73 -11.21 -7.34
N MET A 282 10.91 -10.58 -7.27
CA MET A 282 12.09 -11.04 -8.01
C MET A 282 12.53 -12.43 -7.57
N GLY A 283 12.56 -12.68 -6.26
CA GLY A 283 12.83 -14.00 -5.68
C GLY A 283 11.80 -15.03 -6.13
N PHE A 284 10.51 -14.71 -6.05
CA PHE A 284 9.43 -15.58 -6.51
C PHE A 284 9.55 -15.91 -8.01
N THR A 285 9.77 -14.91 -8.85
CA THR A 285 9.92 -15.08 -10.31
C THR A 285 11.14 -15.94 -10.65
N THR A 286 12.25 -15.73 -9.93
CA THR A 286 13.47 -16.55 -10.08
C THR A 286 13.21 -18.01 -9.71
N VAL A 287 12.56 -18.27 -8.58
CA VAL A 287 12.15 -19.62 -8.15
C VAL A 287 11.21 -20.25 -9.18
N LEU A 288 10.23 -19.49 -9.70
CA LEU A 288 9.26 -19.95 -10.69
C LEU A 288 9.91 -20.37 -12.02
N LEU A 289 11.01 -19.72 -12.42
CA LEU A 289 11.74 -20.04 -13.66
C LEU A 289 12.80 -21.13 -13.48
N LEU A 290 13.56 -21.11 -12.38
CA LEU A 290 14.74 -21.97 -12.21
C LEU A 290 14.43 -23.31 -11.54
N THR A 291 13.63 -23.32 -10.47
CA THR A 291 13.37 -24.53 -9.69
C THR A 291 12.72 -25.65 -10.53
N PRO A 292 11.68 -25.39 -11.36
CA PRO A 292 11.07 -26.45 -12.15
C PRO A 292 12.01 -26.98 -13.23
N LYS A 293 12.91 -26.13 -13.75
CA LYS A 293 13.91 -26.51 -14.75
C LYS A 293 14.97 -27.45 -14.18
N LEU A 294 15.46 -27.14 -12.98
CA LEU A 294 16.38 -27.99 -12.24
C LEU A 294 15.72 -29.34 -11.92
N LEU A 295 14.48 -29.30 -11.42
CA LEU A 295 13.73 -30.52 -11.12
C LEU A 295 13.49 -31.38 -12.36
N TYR A 296 13.15 -30.76 -13.50
CA TYR A 296 13.04 -31.47 -14.78
C TYR A 296 14.36 -32.15 -15.17
N HIS A 297 15.51 -31.50 -14.98
CA HIS A 297 16.82 -32.10 -15.25
C HIS A 297 17.07 -33.35 -14.39
N PHE A 298 16.79 -33.28 -13.09
CA PHE A 298 16.97 -34.42 -12.18
C PHE A 298 15.99 -35.58 -12.48
N VAL A 299 14.70 -35.29 -12.71
CA VAL A 299 13.69 -36.32 -12.99
C VAL A 299 13.89 -36.95 -14.37
N ARG A 300 14.42 -36.22 -15.35
CA ARG A 300 14.78 -36.78 -16.66
C ARG A 300 15.95 -37.78 -16.53
N ARG A 301 16.94 -37.49 -15.68
CA ARG A 301 18.12 -38.34 -15.49
C ARG A 301 17.77 -39.72 -14.93
N SER A 302 16.68 -39.85 -14.17
CA SER A 302 16.28 -41.10 -13.54
C SER A 302 15.45 -42.04 -14.43
N SER A 303 15.30 -41.78 -15.74
CA SER A 303 14.49 -42.59 -16.69
C SER A 303 13.05 -42.89 -16.21
N SER A 304 12.53 -42.05 -15.32
CA SER A 304 11.25 -42.24 -14.63
C SER A 304 10.23 -41.13 -14.93
N TYR A 305 10.60 -40.08 -15.69
CA TYR A 305 9.70 -38.95 -15.96
C TYR A 305 8.34 -39.35 -16.55
N GLN A 306 8.32 -40.20 -17.58
CA GLN A 306 7.05 -40.63 -18.20
C GLN A 306 6.21 -41.47 -17.24
N ARG A 307 6.84 -42.40 -16.50
CA ARG A 307 6.15 -43.22 -15.48
C ARG A 307 5.59 -42.37 -14.34
N TRP A 308 6.36 -41.39 -13.89
CA TRP A 308 5.96 -40.43 -12.87
C TRP A 308 4.83 -39.52 -13.35
N ALA A 309 4.93 -38.93 -14.55
CA ALA A 309 3.90 -38.05 -15.10
C ALA A 309 2.57 -38.80 -15.27
N VAL A 310 2.59 -40.03 -15.79
CA VAL A 310 1.39 -40.87 -15.91
C VAL A 310 0.80 -41.23 -14.54
N SER A 311 1.65 -41.49 -13.54
CA SER A 311 1.23 -41.71 -12.14
C SER A 311 0.57 -40.47 -11.51
N VAL A 312 1.07 -39.27 -11.79
CA VAL A 312 0.48 -38.01 -11.30
C VAL A 312 -0.88 -37.75 -11.96
N LEU A 313 -1.00 -37.93 -13.28
CA LEU A 313 -2.23 -37.68 -14.02
C LEU A 313 -3.35 -38.71 -13.75
N SER A 314 -3.01 -39.91 -13.27
CA SER A 314 -3.98 -40.98 -12.99
C SER A 314 -4.59 -40.91 -11.58
N SER A 315 -4.17 -39.95 -10.76
CA SER A 315 -4.43 -39.92 -9.32
C SER A 315 -5.41 -38.80 -8.93
N PRO A 316 -6.49 -39.08 -8.14
CA PRO A 316 -7.46 -38.06 -7.75
C PRO A 316 -6.82 -36.96 -6.88
N ILE A 317 -7.33 -35.73 -6.99
CA ILE A 317 -6.81 -34.53 -6.31
C ILE A 317 -7.17 -34.59 -4.81
N GLN A 318 -6.43 -35.38 -4.03
CA GLN A 318 -6.35 -35.23 -2.56
C GLN A 318 -5.25 -34.21 -2.22
N LEU A 319 -5.28 -33.61 -1.02
CA LEU A 319 -4.34 -32.55 -0.61
C LEU A 319 -2.86 -32.95 -0.77
N ARG A 320 -2.49 -34.20 -0.43
CA ARG A 320 -1.13 -34.76 -0.64
C ARG A 320 -0.75 -34.95 -2.11
N LYS A 321 -1.74 -35.01 -3.01
CA LYS A 321 -1.59 -35.25 -4.45
C LYS A 321 -1.63 -33.95 -5.27
N ALA A 322 -2.25 -32.88 -4.74
CA ALA A 322 -2.26 -31.55 -5.36
C ALA A 322 -0.84 -30.97 -5.54
N TYR A 323 0.07 -31.22 -4.60
CA TYR A 323 1.48 -30.82 -4.71
C TYR A 323 2.18 -31.47 -5.92
N PHE A 324 1.91 -32.75 -6.22
CA PHE A 324 2.46 -33.41 -7.39
C PHE A 324 1.92 -32.83 -8.70
N TRP A 325 0.64 -32.47 -8.74
CA TRP A 325 0.03 -31.76 -9.87
C TRP A 325 0.66 -30.38 -10.08
N LEU A 326 0.91 -29.63 -9.01
CA LEU A 326 1.61 -28.35 -9.05
C LEU A 326 3.04 -28.51 -9.59
N ILE A 327 3.81 -29.47 -9.07
CA ILE A 327 5.15 -29.77 -9.59
C ILE A 327 5.10 -30.11 -11.07
N TRP A 328 4.18 -30.98 -11.48
CA TRP A 328 4.06 -31.40 -12.87
C TRP A 328 3.72 -30.21 -13.79
N PHE A 329 2.76 -29.37 -13.40
CA PHE A 329 2.41 -28.13 -14.10
C PHE A 329 3.64 -27.23 -14.31
N LEU A 330 4.42 -27.01 -13.24
CA LEU A 330 5.62 -26.19 -13.28
C LEU A 330 6.70 -26.78 -14.20
N ILE A 331 6.91 -28.10 -14.15
CA ILE A 331 7.87 -28.80 -15.02
C ILE A 331 7.45 -28.66 -16.49
N GLU A 332 6.18 -28.92 -16.81
CA GLU A 332 5.71 -28.90 -18.20
C GLU A 332 5.81 -27.49 -18.80
N GLY A 333 5.58 -26.44 -17.99
CA GLY A 333 5.80 -25.06 -18.38
C GLY A 333 7.25 -24.72 -18.77
N THR A 334 8.24 -25.34 -18.13
CA THR A 334 9.67 -25.14 -18.44
C THR A 334 10.24 -26.12 -19.48
N ARG A 335 9.40 -27.02 -20.01
CA ARG A 335 9.82 -28.04 -20.96
C ARG A 335 10.31 -27.45 -22.28
N SER A 336 9.62 -26.41 -22.76
CA SER A 336 9.99 -25.70 -23.98
C SER A 336 11.25 -24.87 -23.75
N LYS A 337 12.40 -25.37 -24.24
CA LYS A 337 13.69 -24.66 -24.18
C LYS A 337 13.64 -23.22 -24.73
N PRO A 338 13.07 -22.94 -25.92
CA PRO A 338 13.07 -21.58 -26.46
C PRO A 338 12.23 -20.64 -25.59
N PHE A 339 11.03 -21.04 -25.16
CA PHE A 339 10.18 -20.19 -24.32
C PHE A 339 10.79 -19.93 -22.94
N TRP A 340 11.35 -20.96 -22.30
CA TRP A 340 12.03 -20.78 -21.02
C TRP A 340 13.21 -19.81 -21.15
N LEU A 341 14.03 -19.95 -22.20
CA LEU A 341 15.15 -19.04 -22.46
C LEU A 341 14.66 -17.61 -22.73
N CYS A 342 13.60 -17.43 -23.53
CA CYS A 342 12.99 -16.12 -23.77
C CYS A 342 12.50 -15.47 -22.47
N LEU A 343 11.85 -16.22 -21.58
CA LEU A 343 11.39 -15.71 -20.28
C LEU A 343 12.56 -15.32 -19.37
N VAL A 344 13.62 -16.12 -19.33
CA VAL A 344 14.84 -15.81 -18.55
C VAL A 344 15.52 -14.55 -19.09
N ILE A 345 15.74 -14.46 -20.40
CA ILE A 345 16.31 -13.26 -21.04
C ILE A 345 15.43 -12.04 -20.77
N TYR A 346 14.12 -12.20 -20.82
CA TYR A 346 13.19 -11.11 -20.56
C TYR A 346 13.26 -10.60 -19.12
N VAL A 347 13.32 -11.50 -18.12
CA VAL A 347 13.49 -11.11 -16.72
C VAL A 347 14.84 -10.44 -16.48
N LEU A 348 15.93 -10.98 -17.05
CA LEU A 348 17.25 -10.35 -16.97
C LEU A 348 17.25 -8.95 -17.59
N TRP A 349 16.56 -8.79 -18.73
CA TRP A 349 16.39 -7.49 -19.36
C TRP A 349 15.64 -6.50 -18.46
N LEU A 350 14.55 -6.91 -17.80
CA LEU A 350 13.80 -6.04 -16.89
C LEU A 350 14.62 -5.59 -15.66
N ILE A 351 15.66 -6.34 -15.29
CA ILE A 351 16.54 -6.01 -14.16
C ILE A 351 17.63 -5.01 -14.59
N GLU A 352 18.28 -5.27 -15.73
CA GLU A 352 19.50 -4.55 -16.14
C GLU A 352 19.24 -3.39 -17.11
N MET A 353 18.18 -3.48 -17.93
CA MET A 353 17.96 -2.57 -19.05
C MET A 353 16.83 -1.57 -18.75
N PRO A 354 16.84 -0.39 -19.41
CA PRO A 354 15.78 0.59 -19.24
C PRO A 354 14.46 0.07 -19.80
N TRP A 355 13.39 0.16 -19.03
CA TRP A 355 12.06 -0.30 -19.41
C TRP A 355 11.47 0.55 -20.53
N PHE A 356 11.66 1.88 -20.45
CA PHE A 356 11.27 2.84 -21.48
C PHE A 356 12.02 4.16 -21.30
N TRP A 357 11.92 5.03 -22.31
CA TRP A 357 12.48 6.39 -22.29
C TRP A 357 11.34 7.40 -22.20
N GLY A 358 11.60 8.63 -21.76
CA GLY A 358 10.59 9.70 -21.77
C GLY A 358 11.01 10.94 -21.00
N CYS A 359 10.25 12.01 -21.16
CA CYS A 359 10.51 13.25 -20.43
C CYS A 359 9.96 13.12 -19.00
N ALA A 360 10.84 12.81 -18.04
CA ALA A 360 10.45 12.47 -16.68
C ALA A 360 10.05 13.69 -15.81
N THR A 361 10.41 14.92 -16.19
CA THR A 361 10.19 16.15 -15.39
C THR A 361 9.19 17.12 -16.01
N SER A 362 9.47 17.61 -17.22
CA SER A 362 8.59 18.52 -17.98
C SER A 362 8.32 17.97 -19.38
N GLU A 363 7.31 18.50 -20.08
CA GLU A 363 6.99 18.06 -21.45
C GLU A 363 8.15 18.31 -22.42
N ASP A 364 8.81 19.46 -22.29
CA ASP A 364 10.01 19.84 -23.06
C ASP A 364 11.31 19.49 -22.31
N GLY A 365 11.24 18.57 -21.35
CA GLY A 365 12.41 18.14 -20.56
C GLY A 365 13.34 17.21 -21.33
N GLU A 366 14.53 16.96 -20.77
CA GLU A 366 15.44 15.98 -21.34
C GLU A 366 14.86 14.56 -21.28
N ILE A 367 15.23 13.76 -22.28
CA ILE A 367 14.84 12.35 -22.35
C ILE A 367 15.61 11.59 -21.25
N ALA A 368 14.86 11.09 -20.27
CA ALA A 368 15.37 10.24 -19.21
C ALA A 368 15.10 8.76 -19.53
N GLN A 369 15.85 7.86 -18.89
CA GLN A 369 15.68 6.42 -19.02
C GLN A 369 15.07 5.86 -17.73
N MET A 370 13.96 5.13 -17.84
CA MET A 370 13.32 4.51 -16.68
C MET A 370 13.86 3.10 -16.46
N TYR A 371 14.41 2.84 -15.27
CA TYR A 371 14.84 1.52 -14.82
C TYR A 371 13.94 1.03 -13.70
N LEU A 372 14.07 -0.26 -13.37
CA LEU A 372 13.40 -0.88 -12.23
C LEU A 372 13.60 -0.10 -10.91
N PHE A 373 14.77 0.48 -10.72
CA PHE A 373 15.12 1.22 -9.49
C PHE A 373 14.98 2.74 -9.61
N GLY A 374 14.32 3.26 -10.65
CA GLY A 374 14.12 4.71 -10.84
C GLY A 374 14.58 5.21 -12.20
N TRP A 375 14.44 6.51 -12.41
CA TRP A 375 14.94 7.22 -13.58
C TRP A 375 16.45 7.46 -13.49
N SER A 376 17.10 7.37 -14.65
CA SER A 376 18.46 7.86 -14.87
C SER A 376 18.41 9.03 -15.85
N MET A 377 19.02 10.15 -15.47
CA MET A 377 19.10 11.37 -16.29
C MET A 377 20.55 11.69 -16.62
N PRO A 378 20.84 12.13 -17.86
CA PRO A 378 22.16 12.59 -18.24
C PRO A 378 22.41 14.02 -17.73
N PHE A 379 22.70 14.21 -16.45
CA PHE A 379 23.10 15.55 -15.97
C PHE A 379 24.51 15.92 -16.46
N HIS A 380 24.65 17.12 -17.01
CA HIS A 380 25.91 17.62 -17.60
C HIS A 380 26.92 18.22 -16.61
N ASP A 381 26.59 18.37 -15.31
CA ASP A 381 27.51 18.94 -14.32
C ASP A 381 27.95 17.93 -13.26
N GLY A 382 29.27 17.85 -13.09
CA GLY A 382 30.05 16.82 -12.41
C GLY A 382 29.59 16.43 -10.99
N GLY A 383 29.40 15.12 -10.81
CA GLY A 383 29.44 14.45 -9.51
C GLY A 383 28.44 13.30 -9.41
N PHE A 384 28.90 12.07 -9.71
CA PHE A 384 28.15 10.80 -9.65
C PHE A 384 26.79 10.82 -10.37
N THR A 385 26.75 10.19 -11.55
CA THR A 385 25.55 9.76 -12.29
C THR A 385 24.29 9.77 -11.43
N GLY A 386 23.31 10.63 -11.78
CA GLY A 386 21.98 10.73 -11.15
C GLY A 386 21.15 9.46 -11.31
N ASN A 387 21.67 8.36 -10.78
CA ASN A 387 21.10 7.03 -10.86
C ASN A 387 20.03 6.91 -9.79
N LYS A 388 18.84 6.45 -10.19
CA LYS A 388 17.69 6.16 -9.32
C LYS A 388 16.95 7.39 -8.80
N LEU A 389 16.91 8.46 -9.59
CA LEU A 389 15.95 9.52 -9.34
C LEU A 389 14.55 8.89 -9.31
N SER A 390 13.69 9.20 -8.34
CA SER A 390 12.35 8.59 -8.12
C SER A 390 12.30 7.20 -7.47
N ASN A 391 13.37 6.73 -6.86
CA ASN A 391 13.23 5.61 -5.92
C ASN A 391 12.70 6.19 -4.59
N PRO A 392 11.49 5.82 -4.10
CA PRO A 392 10.66 4.68 -4.49
C PRO A 392 9.42 5.00 -5.36
N ASP A 393 9.19 6.22 -5.84
CA ASP A 393 8.02 6.57 -6.67
C ASP A 393 7.72 5.62 -7.83
N VAL A 394 8.74 5.04 -8.48
CA VAL A 394 8.53 4.06 -9.56
C VAL A 394 7.74 2.84 -9.12
N LEU A 395 7.52 2.60 -7.83
CA LEU A 395 6.70 1.50 -7.30
C LEU A 395 5.32 1.43 -7.96
N VAL A 396 4.72 2.58 -8.31
CA VAL A 396 3.40 2.64 -8.95
C VAL A 396 3.41 2.15 -10.40
N ILE A 397 4.60 2.01 -10.98
CA ILE A 397 4.84 1.47 -12.31
C ILE A 397 5.34 0.03 -12.20
N THR A 398 6.38 -0.19 -11.41
CA THR A 398 7.10 -1.47 -11.32
C THR A 398 6.27 -2.54 -10.64
N LEU A 399 5.68 -2.29 -9.47
CA LEU A 399 4.92 -3.31 -8.75
C LEU A 399 3.68 -3.79 -9.52
N PRO A 400 2.81 -2.90 -10.06
CA PRO A 400 1.68 -3.36 -10.88
C PRO A 400 2.12 -4.17 -12.09
N PHE A 401 3.20 -3.77 -12.76
CA PHE A 401 3.72 -4.52 -13.91
C PHE A 401 4.21 -5.92 -13.48
N LEU A 402 5.02 -6.01 -12.43
CA LEU A 402 5.59 -7.27 -11.98
C LEU A 402 4.53 -8.26 -11.48
N TYR A 403 3.55 -7.78 -10.70
CA TYR A 403 2.52 -8.63 -10.10
C TYR A 403 1.33 -8.90 -11.01
N LEU A 404 0.91 -7.94 -11.84
CA LEU A 404 -0.31 -8.07 -12.67
C LEU A 404 -0.02 -8.45 -14.12
N VAL A 405 1.23 -8.32 -14.58
CA VAL A 405 1.64 -8.65 -15.96
C VAL A 405 2.69 -9.76 -15.96
N LEU A 406 3.89 -9.52 -15.41
CA LEU A 406 5.02 -10.46 -15.55
C LEU A 406 4.71 -11.85 -14.98
N VAL A 407 4.33 -11.93 -13.70
CA VAL A 407 4.03 -13.22 -13.06
C VAL A 407 2.85 -13.94 -13.74
N PRO A 408 1.70 -13.27 -14.00
CA PRO A 408 0.60 -13.89 -14.74
C PRO A 408 0.98 -14.38 -16.13
N VAL A 409 1.80 -13.63 -16.90
CA VAL A 409 2.28 -14.07 -18.22
C VAL A 409 3.04 -15.40 -18.10
N ILE A 410 3.97 -15.52 -17.14
CA ILE A 410 4.72 -16.76 -16.93
C ILE A 410 3.78 -17.92 -16.58
N VAL A 411 2.86 -17.71 -15.63
CA VAL A 411 1.91 -18.74 -15.17
C VAL A 411 0.95 -19.17 -16.29
N LEU A 412 0.46 -18.23 -17.10
CA LEU A 412 -0.44 -18.53 -18.22
C LEU A 412 0.27 -19.29 -19.34
N ILE A 413 1.52 -18.93 -19.66
CA ILE A 413 2.35 -19.70 -20.59
C ILE A 413 2.52 -21.12 -20.09
N TYR A 414 2.85 -21.32 -18.80
CA TYR A 414 2.94 -22.66 -18.21
C TYR A 414 1.62 -23.42 -18.33
N GLY A 415 0.48 -22.76 -18.08
CA GLY A 415 -0.85 -23.35 -18.26
C GLY A 415 -1.14 -23.79 -19.69
N LEU A 416 -0.78 -23.00 -20.69
CA LEU A 416 -0.94 -23.36 -22.10
C LEU A 416 -0.09 -24.58 -22.48
N PHE A 417 1.13 -24.70 -21.96
CA PHE A 417 1.98 -25.88 -22.20
C PHE A 417 1.49 -27.13 -21.45
N ALA A 418 1.06 -26.97 -20.20
CA ALA A 418 0.46 -28.06 -19.42
C ALA A 418 -0.82 -28.58 -20.08
N GLU A 419 -1.70 -27.70 -20.56
CA GLU A 419 -2.91 -28.06 -21.29
C GLU A 419 -2.58 -28.82 -22.58
N LYS A 420 -1.61 -28.34 -23.37
CA LYS A 420 -1.13 -29.05 -24.57
C LYS A 420 -0.68 -30.48 -24.25
N ALA A 421 0.07 -30.66 -23.17
CA ALA A 421 0.57 -31.97 -22.75
C ALA A 421 -0.58 -32.93 -22.35
N ILE A 422 -1.56 -32.44 -21.60
CA ILE A 422 -2.76 -33.23 -21.24
C ILE A 422 -3.53 -33.62 -22.50
N ALA A 423 -3.73 -32.69 -23.43
CA ALA A 423 -4.49 -32.94 -24.64
C ALA A 423 -3.79 -33.92 -25.59
N TYR A 424 -2.45 -33.88 -25.67
CA TYR A 424 -1.65 -34.89 -26.38
C TYR A 424 -1.84 -36.30 -25.79
N LEU A 425 -1.76 -36.43 -24.46
CA LEU A 425 -1.98 -37.72 -23.78
C LEU A 425 -3.39 -38.29 -24.05
N ARG A 426 -4.41 -37.44 -24.14
CA ARG A 426 -5.77 -37.87 -24.52
C ARG A 426 -5.85 -38.38 -25.95
N ARG A 427 -5.19 -37.70 -26.89
CA ARG A 427 -5.19 -38.12 -28.30
C ARG A 427 -4.48 -39.45 -28.46
N SER A 428 -3.32 -39.61 -27.84
CA SER A 428 -2.56 -40.87 -27.82
C SER A 428 -3.41 -42.02 -27.29
N ARG A 429 -4.08 -41.84 -26.15
CA ARG A 429 -4.93 -42.89 -25.57
C ARG A 429 -6.15 -43.22 -26.42
N ARG A 430 -6.79 -42.21 -27.05
CA ARG A 430 -7.92 -42.45 -27.98
C ARG A 430 -7.51 -43.24 -29.22
N ILE A 431 -6.32 -42.97 -29.77
CA ILE A 431 -5.78 -43.72 -30.92
C ILE A 431 -5.51 -45.17 -30.51
N GLU A 432 -4.94 -45.40 -29.33
CA GLU A 432 -4.65 -46.73 -28.79
C GLU A 432 -5.93 -47.57 -28.60
N TYR A 433 -6.99 -47.00 -27.99
CA TYR A 433 -8.29 -47.68 -27.88
C TYR A 433 -8.96 -47.90 -29.25
N SER A 434 -8.83 -46.97 -30.19
CA SER A 434 -9.38 -47.13 -31.54
C SER A 434 -8.69 -48.26 -32.30
N ALA A 435 -7.35 -48.38 -32.17
CA ALA A 435 -6.56 -49.44 -32.78
C ALA A 435 -6.85 -50.81 -32.15
N ASP A 436 -7.01 -50.88 -30.83
CA ASP A 436 -7.42 -52.13 -30.15
C ASP A 436 -8.85 -52.55 -30.52
N SER A 437 -9.78 -51.60 -30.71
CA SER A 437 -11.14 -51.92 -31.16
C SER A 437 -11.19 -52.36 -32.63
N ALA A 438 -10.30 -51.84 -33.49
CA ALA A 438 -10.18 -52.26 -34.89
C ALA A 438 -9.52 -53.65 -35.02
N ASN A 439 -8.59 -53.98 -34.12
CA ASN A 439 -7.93 -55.29 -34.08
C ASN A 439 -8.77 -56.40 -33.42
N MET A 440 -9.93 -56.08 -32.82
CA MET A 440 -10.87 -57.09 -32.29
C MET A 440 -11.63 -57.88 -33.36
N HIS A 441 -11.45 -57.58 -34.66
CA HIS A 441 -12.05 -58.33 -35.77
C HIS A 441 -11.10 -59.25 -36.55
N THR A 442 -9.83 -59.41 -36.15
CA THR A 442 -8.89 -60.31 -36.84
C THR A 442 -7.97 -61.04 -35.86
N GLU A 443 -8.36 -62.29 -35.59
CA GLU A 443 -7.61 -63.53 -35.33
C GLU A 443 -6.34 -63.59 -34.44
N SER A 444 -6.43 -64.54 -33.49
CA SER A 444 -5.49 -65.63 -33.16
C SER A 444 -3.97 -65.44 -33.35
N ALA A 445 -3.28 -65.50 -32.20
CA ALA A 445 -1.95 -66.10 -31.94
C ALA A 445 -0.73 -65.74 -32.83
N CYS A 446 0.20 -64.92 -32.30
CA CYS A 446 1.62 -65.27 -32.15
C CYS A 446 2.38 -64.26 -31.26
N LEU A 447 3.62 -64.59 -30.90
CA LEU A 447 4.38 -64.22 -29.70
C LEU A 447 5.16 -62.88 -29.70
N LEU A 448 5.43 -62.41 -28.46
CA LEU A 448 6.47 -61.47 -27.93
C LEU A 448 6.16 -59.95 -27.86
N PRO A 449 6.76 -59.18 -26.92
CA PRO A 449 7.17 -59.47 -25.53
C PRO A 449 6.48 -58.52 -24.51
N VAL A 450 6.38 -59.00 -23.28
CA VAL A 450 5.90 -58.35 -22.04
C VAL A 450 5.84 -56.80 -22.05
N ALA A 451 4.64 -56.26 -22.29
CA ALA A 451 4.27 -54.92 -21.85
C ALA A 451 3.93 -54.95 -20.33
N PRO A 452 4.26 -53.91 -19.53
CA PRO A 452 3.99 -53.94 -18.09
C PRO A 452 2.49 -53.92 -17.84
N ARG A 453 2.00 -55.01 -17.28
CA ARG A 453 0.62 -55.29 -16.86
C ARG A 453 0.20 -54.45 -15.64
N ALA A 454 0.32 -53.12 -15.74
CA ALA A 454 0.05 -52.17 -14.65
C ALA A 454 -1.10 -51.18 -14.96
N LEU A 455 -1.96 -51.48 -15.93
CA LEU A 455 -2.95 -50.53 -16.45
C LEU A 455 -4.40 -51.05 -16.38
N LEU A 456 -4.74 -51.78 -15.33
CA LEU A 456 -6.13 -52.07 -14.96
C LEU A 456 -6.50 -51.23 -13.73
N MET A 457 -6.70 -49.93 -13.92
CA MET A 457 -7.51 -49.10 -13.04
C MET A 457 -8.81 -48.74 -13.75
N SER A 458 -9.90 -48.69 -12.99
CA SER A 458 -11.26 -48.38 -13.45
C SER A 458 -11.30 -47.17 -14.40
N ASP A 459 -11.56 -47.46 -15.68
CA ASP A 459 -11.67 -46.51 -16.79
C ASP A 459 -12.62 -45.33 -16.51
N ASN A 460 -13.60 -45.53 -15.64
CA ASN A 460 -14.66 -44.56 -15.37
C ASN A 460 -14.18 -43.32 -14.59
N MET A 461 -13.23 -43.46 -13.64
CA MET A 461 -12.78 -42.32 -12.82
C MET A 461 -11.77 -41.43 -13.55
N VAL A 462 -10.89 -42.05 -14.34
CA VAL A 462 -9.91 -41.35 -15.17
C VAL A 462 -10.63 -40.66 -16.34
N SER A 463 -11.66 -41.28 -16.92
CA SER A 463 -12.54 -40.66 -17.92
C SER A 463 -13.25 -39.40 -17.38
N MET A 464 -13.71 -39.41 -16.12
CA MET A 464 -14.43 -38.29 -15.51
C MET A 464 -13.54 -37.06 -15.20
N MET A 465 -12.30 -37.26 -14.71
CA MET A 465 -11.31 -36.17 -14.57
C MET A 465 -10.80 -35.67 -15.93
N ILE A 466 -10.75 -36.55 -16.93
CA ILE A 466 -10.36 -36.20 -18.30
C ILE A 466 -11.51 -35.44 -19.01
N GLN A 467 -12.79 -35.75 -18.78
CA GLN A 467 -13.90 -34.97 -19.33
C GLN A 467 -13.93 -33.51 -18.85
N PHE A 468 -13.53 -33.25 -17.59
CA PHE A 468 -13.52 -31.90 -17.01
C PHE A 468 -12.48 -30.94 -17.65
N CYS A 469 -11.47 -31.46 -18.33
CA CYS A 469 -10.40 -30.69 -19.01
C CYS A 469 -10.59 -30.63 -20.54
N GLY A 470 -11.84 -30.48 -21.02
CA GLY A 470 -12.18 -30.28 -22.44
C GLY A 470 -11.92 -28.86 -22.97
N SER A 471 -12.49 -28.50 -24.12
CA SER A 471 -12.32 -27.17 -24.78
C SER A 471 -12.51 -25.96 -23.86
N TRP A 472 -13.23 -26.13 -22.74
CA TRP A 472 -13.48 -25.13 -21.73
C TRP A 472 -12.22 -24.66 -20.99
N THR A 473 -11.28 -25.54 -20.65
CA THR A 473 -10.04 -25.13 -19.97
C THR A 473 -9.14 -24.31 -20.88
N ARG A 474 -9.04 -24.69 -22.15
CA ARG A 474 -8.38 -23.90 -23.18
C ARG A 474 -9.04 -22.53 -23.34
N ARG A 475 -10.37 -22.48 -23.46
CA ARG A 475 -11.13 -21.20 -23.54
C ARG A 475 -10.89 -20.33 -22.32
N ALA A 476 -10.87 -20.90 -21.12
CA ALA A 476 -10.58 -20.17 -19.88
C ALA A 476 -9.14 -19.63 -19.84
N LEU A 477 -8.14 -20.43 -20.24
CA LEU A 477 -6.75 -19.97 -20.32
C LEU A 477 -6.57 -18.86 -21.35
N LEU A 478 -7.19 -18.98 -22.54
CA LEU A 478 -7.16 -17.94 -23.56
C LEU A 478 -7.88 -16.67 -23.09
N LEU A 479 -9.02 -16.80 -22.41
CA LEU A 479 -9.71 -15.67 -21.80
C LEU A 479 -8.84 -14.98 -20.75
N ALA A 480 -8.16 -15.74 -19.90
CA ALA A 480 -7.22 -15.19 -18.92
C ALA A 480 -6.04 -14.48 -19.61
N CYS A 481 -5.51 -15.02 -20.72
CA CYS A 481 -4.50 -14.34 -21.53
C CYS A 481 -5.01 -12.99 -22.08
N LEU A 482 -6.26 -12.95 -22.57
CA LEU A 482 -6.89 -11.71 -23.04
C LEU A 482 -7.09 -10.71 -21.90
N ILE A 483 -7.50 -11.16 -20.72
CA ILE A 483 -7.67 -10.31 -19.53
C ILE A 483 -6.30 -9.72 -19.12
N THR A 484 -5.26 -10.54 -19.00
CA THR A 484 -3.90 -10.07 -18.68
C THR A 484 -3.37 -9.11 -19.74
N ALA A 485 -3.59 -9.39 -21.04
CA ALA A 485 -3.24 -8.49 -22.12
C ALA A 485 -3.99 -7.15 -22.03
N ALA A 486 -5.28 -7.15 -21.68
CA ALA A 486 -6.07 -5.94 -21.49
C ALA A 486 -5.60 -5.11 -20.29
N ILE A 487 -5.26 -5.76 -19.16
CA ILE A 487 -4.67 -5.10 -17.99
C ILE A 487 -3.34 -4.45 -18.37
N HIS A 488 -2.49 -5.18 -19.09
CA HIS A 488 -1.20 -4.69 -19.57
C HIS A 488 -1.35 -3.47 -20.49
N LEU A 489 -2.22 -3.55 -21.49
CA LEU A 489 -2.52 -2.43 -22.40
C LEU A 489 -3.07 -1.21 -21.66
N LYS A 490 -3.88 -1.42 -20.62
CA LYS A 490 -4.39 -0.33 -19.78
C LYS A 490 -3.26 0.35 -18.98
N LEU A 491 -2.31 -0.43 -18.45
CA LEU A 491 -1.13 0.10 -17.77
C LEU A 491 -0.25 0.90 -18.74
N CYS A 492 0.06 0.34 -19.91
CA CYS A 492 0.79 1.03 -20.98
C CYS A 492 0.09 2.32 -21.42
N SER A 493 -1.23 2.30 -21.60
CA SER A 493 -2.01 3.49 -21.97
C SER A 493 -1.89 4.60 -20.92
N LYS A 494 -1.91 4.25 -19.63
CA LYS A 494 -1.69 5.22 -18.55
C LYS A 494 -0.27 5.79 -18.56
N LEU A 495 0.74 4.97 -18.80
CA LEU A 495 2.12 5.43 -18.95
C LEU A 495 2.29 6.33 -20.18
N MET A 496 1.67 5.98 -21.30
CA MET A 496 1.68 6.79 -22.51
C MET A 496 1.02 8.15 -22.30
N SER A 497 -0.09 8.21 -21.54
CA SER A 497 -0.72 9.48 -21.19
C SER A 497 0.14 10.36 -20.27
N ALA A 498 1.04 9.75 -19.50
CA ALA A 498 1.90 10.43 -18.54
C ALA A 498 3.23 10.92 -19.17
N TYR A 499 3.86 10.07 -19.98
CA TYR A 499 5.23 10.28 -20.49
C TYR A 499 5.31 10.41 -22.01
N GLY A 500 4.17 10.40 -22.70
CA GLY A 500 4.07 10.46 -24.16
C GLY A 500 3.86 9.10 -24.81
N MET A 501 3.12 9.09 -25.92
CA MET A 501 2.81 7.87 -26.67
C MET A 501 4.05 7.21 -27.28
N VAL A 502 4.86 8.01 -27.98
CA VAL A 502 6.01 7.53 -28.77
C VAL A 502 7.04 6.82 -27.87
N PRO A 503 7.50 7.39 -26.75
CA PRO A 503 8.58 6.80 -25.96
C PRO A 503 8.19 5.47 -25.32
N VAL A 504 6.94 5.33 -24.86
CA VAL A 504 6.42 4.08 -24.27
C VAL A 504 6.10 3.04 -25.36
N ALA A 505 5.50 3.44 -26.49
CA ALA A 505 5.16 2.52 -27.58
C ALA A 505 6.39 1.93 -28.28
N LEU A 506 7.46 2.73 -28.41
CA LEU A 506 8.75 2.32 -28.97
C LEU A 506 9.66 1.63 -27.96
N SER A 507 9.13 1.17 -26.83
CA SER A 507 9.87 0.38 -25.84
C SER A 507 9.42 -1.08 -25.91
N PRO A 508 10.02 -1.91 -26.78
CA PRO A 508 9.54 -3.26 -27.07
C PRO A 508 9.33 -4.15 -25.86
N PRO A 509 10.23 -4.15 -24.85
CA PRO A 509 10.09 -5.14 -23.81
C PRO A 509 9.05 -4.77 -22.75
N LEU A 510 8.76 -3.47 -22.56
CA LEU A 510 7.63 -3.08 -21.73
C LEU A 510 6.30 -3.29 -22.48
N THR A 511 6.16 -2.72 -23.68
CA THR A 511 4.86 -2.65 -24.36
C THR A 511 4.50 -3.92 -25.10
N TRP A 512 5.43 -4.50 -25.86
CA TRP A 512 5.12 -5.55 -26.84
C TRP A 512 5.45 -6.97 -26.35
N MET A 513 6.51 -7.16 -25.56
CA MET A 513 6.93 -8.51 -25.15
C MET A 513 5.88 -9.33 -24.40
N PRO A 514 5.14 -8.81 -23.41
CA PRO A 514 4.07 -9.57 -22.77
C PRO A 514 3.01 -10.09 -23.76
N LEU A 515 2.63 -9.27 -24.73
CA LEU A 515 1.64 -9.60 -25.75
C LEU A 515 2.19 -10.65 -26.74
N LEU A 516 3.43 -10.47 -27.19
CA LEU A 516 4.11 -11.40 -28.08
C LEU A 516 4.29 -12.77 -27.41
N LEU A 517 4.74 -12.81 -26.16
CA LEU A 517 4.94 -14.05 -25.42
C LEU A 517 3.62 -14.83 -25.25
N LEU A 518 2.54 -14.15 -24.87
CA LEU A 518 1.21 -14.77 -24.77
C LEU A 518 0.68 -15.24 -26.13
N GLY A 519 0.79 -14.40 -27.16
CA GLY A 519 0.29 -14.70 -28.50
C GLY A 519 1.02 -15.88 -29.14
N VAL A 520 2.35 -15.89 -29.10
CA VAL A 520 3.18 -16.98 -29.62
C VAL A 520 2.97 -18.25 -28.80
N ALA A 521 2.84 -18.17 -27.47
CA ALA A 521 2.51 -19.33 -26.64
C ALA A 521 1.14 -19.92 -27.00
N ALA A 522 0.12 -19.08 -27.16
CA ALA A 522 -1.22 -19.51 -27.56
C ALA A 522 -1.22 -20.16 -28.96
N TYR A 523 -0.45 -19.63 -29.90
CA TYR A 523 -0.30 -20.19 -31.23
C TYR A 523 0.43 -21.55 -31.21
N CYS A 524 1.62 -21.62 -30.61
CA CYS A 524 2.46 -22.83 -30.58
C CYS A 524 1.85 -23.98 -29.76
N THR A 525 0.89 -23.69 -28.89
CA THR A 525 0.17 -24.69 -28.09
C THR A 525 -1.17 -25.12 -28.69
N LYS A 526 -1.57 -24.54 -29.84
CA LYS A 526 -2.74 -25.00 -30.58
C LYS A 526 -2.49 -26.42 -31.10
N LEU A 527 -3.42 -27.33 -30.84
CA LEU A 527 -3.43 -28.65 -31.48
C LEU A 527 -4.07 -28.50 -32.85
N HIS A 528 -3.37 -28.94 -33.90
CA HIS A 528 -3.96 -29.12 -35.21
C HIS A 528 -4.94 -30.30 -35.15
N ALA A 529 -6.18 -30.05 -35.58
CA ALA A 529 -7.17 -31.07 -35.81
C ALA A 529 -6.80 -31.73 -37.15
N ASP A 530 -6.18 -32.90 -37.07
CA ASP A 530 -6.15 -33.86 -38.17
C ASP A 530 -7.04 -35.03 -37.79
#